data_AF-A0A0A0L2F1-F1
#
_entry.id   AF-A0A0A0L2F1-F1
#
_cell.length_a   1.000
_cell.length_b   1.000
_cell.length_c   1.000
_cell.angle_alpha   90.00
_cell.angle_beta   90.00
_cell.angle_gamma   90.00
#
_symmetry.space_group_name_H-M   'P 1'
#
loop_
_entity.id
_entity.type
_entity.pdbx_description
1 polymer ?
#
loop_
_entity_poly.entity_id
_entity_poly.type
_entity_poly.pdbx_seq_one_letter_code
_entity_poly.pdbx_strand_id
1 'polypeptide(L)'
;MSASGKRKGDEDDVSEGDAPPSKTFKKDSDDTDEIVVCELSKNRRVMVRNWQGKIVVDIREFYVKDGKQMPGKKGISLSLDQWNVLLNHVEEIDKAVNENSSGD
;
A
#
# COMPACT_ATOMS: atom_id res chain seq x y z
N MET A 1 49.78 -20.24 -13.60
CA MET A 1 48.59 -20.92 -14.19
C MET A 1 47.54 -20.98 -13.09
N SER A 2 46.27 -20.62 -13.22
CA SER A 2 45.49 -19.91 -14.27
C SER A 2 44.11 -19.57 -13.64
N ALA A 3 43.30 -18.58 -14.01
CA ALA A 3 43.49 -17.34 -14.77
C ALA A 3 42.33 -16.37 -14.38
N SER A 4 42.44 -15.06 -14.66
CA SER A 4 41.35 -14.10 -14.43
C SER A 4 40.43 -13.97 -15.67
N GLY A 5 39.10 -13.89 -15.48
CA GLY A 5 38.08 -13.85 -16.56
C GLY A 5 37.09 -12.67 -16.41
N LYS A 6 36.58 -12.12 -17.53
CA LYS A 6 36.24 -10.67 -17.66
C LYS A 6 34.93 -10.29 -18.45
N ARG A 7 34.28 -9.18 -18.05
CA ARG A 7 33.36 -8.20 -18.76
C ARG A 7 33.86 -6.75 -18.44
N LYS A 8 33.31 -5.53 -18.69
CA LYS A 8 32.23 -4.80 -19.42
C LYS A 8 31.11 -5.54 -20.18
N GLY A 9 29.93 -4.93 -20.16
CA GLY A 9 28.68 -5.26 -20.88
C GLY A 9 27.44 -4.93 -20.00
N ASP A 10 26.84 -3.74 -19.89
CA ASP A 10 26.92 -2.40 -20.56
C ASP A 10 25.67 -2.07 -21.42
N GLU A 11 25.02 -0.92 -21.14
CA GLU A 11 23.98 -0.21 -21.95
C GLU A 11 22.67 -1.01 -22.28
N ASP A 12 21.50 -0.42 -22.55
CA ASP A 12 20.80 0.76 -21.98
C ASP A 12 19.28 0.69 -22.35
N ASP A 13 18.50 1.71 -21.93
CA ASP A 13 17.26 2.22 -22.56
C ASP A 13 15.85 1.56 -22.38
N VAL A 14 14.85 2.45 -22.40
CA VAL A 14 13.36 2.37 -22.36
C VAL A 14 12.58 1.06 -22.05
N SER A 15 11.61 1.22 -21.15
CA SER A 15 10.19 1.07 -21.52
C SER A 15 9.31 1.96 -20.64
N GLU A 16 8.78 3.04 -21.22
CA GLU A 16 7.74 3.86 -20.59
C GLU A 16 6.40 3.14 -20.75
N GLY A 17 5.84 2.65 -19.63
CA GLY A 17 4.71 1.74 -19.62
C GLY A 17 3.64 2.17 -18.63
N ASP A 18 2.62 2.86 -19.13
CA ASP A 18 1.44 3.27 -18.36
C ASP A 18 0.56 2.05 -18.07
N ALA A 19 0.93 1.30 -17.02
CA ALA A 19 0.23 0.13 -16.53
C ALA A 19 -0.19 0.38 -15.07
N PRO A 20 -1.48 0.20 -14.70
CA PRO A 20 -1.93 0.44 -13.34
C PRO A 20 -1.17 -0.49 -12.38
N PRO A 21 -0.69 0.02 -11.22
CA PRO A 21 0.25 -0.70 -10.36
C PRO A 21 -0.33 -2.05 -9.95
N SER A 22 0.41 -3.12 -10.27
CA SER A 22 -0.05 -4.50 -10.10
C SER A 22 -0.43 -4.77 -8.64
N LYS A 23 -1.61 -5.41 -8.44
CA LYS A 23 -2.17 -5.71 -7.11
C LYS A 23 -1.24 -6.65 -6.34
N THR A 24 -0.32 -6.05 -5.62
CA THR A 24 0.84 -6.71 -5.02
C THR A 24 0.44 -7.23 -3.63
N PHE A 25 -0.20 -8.41 -3.62
CA PHE A 25 -0.51 -9.16 -2.40
C PHE A 25 0.77 -9.69 -1.74
N LYS A 26 1.56 -8.80 -1.15
CA LYS A 26 2.68 -9.15 -0.27
C LYS A 26 2.12 -9.58 1.08
N LYS A 27 2.14 -10.89 1.33
CA LYS A 27 2.16 -11.42 2.69
C LYS A 27 3.59 -11.33 3.20
N ASP A 28 3.90 -10.28 3.95
CA ASP A 28 5.18 -10.20 4.67
C ASP A 28 5.25 -11.37 5.67
N SER A 29 6.39 -12.08 5.68
CA SER A 29 6.48 -13.44 6.23
C SER A 29 7.05 -13.46 7.65
N ASP A 30 6.34 -12.88 8.62
CA ASP A 30 6.66 -12.97 10.05
C ASP A 30 5.38 -12.94 10.90
N ASP A 31 4.87 -14.12 11.28
CA ASP A 31 3.81 -14.45 12.26
C ASP A 31 2.66 -13.44 12.51
N THR A 32 2.19 -12.76 11.47
CA THR A 32 1.17 -11.70 11.57
C THR A 32 -0.05 -11.98 10.68
N ASP A 33 -1.24 -11.87 11.29
CA ASP A 33 -2.54 -11.88 10.61
C ASP A 33 -2.81 -10.52 9.90
N GLU A 34 -1.81 -9.99 9.18
CA GLU A 34 -1.93 -8.73 8.41
C GLU A 34 -1.63 -8.98 6.92
N ILE A 35 -2.51 -8.50 6.04
CA ILE A 35 -2.38 -8.60 4.58
C ILE A 35 -2.33 -7.19 4.00
N VAL A 36 -1.20 -6.79 3.39
CA VAL A 36 -1.11 -5.51 2.68
C VAL A 36 -1.89 -5.60 1.37
N VAL A 37 -2.83 -4.69 1.18
CA VAL A 37 -3.70 -4.63 -0.02
C VAL A 37 -3.18 -3.63 -1.05
N CYS A 38 -2.78 -2.44 -0.59
CA CYS A 38 -2.11 -1.43 -1.42
C CYS A 38 -1.30 -0.43 -0.58
N GLU A 39 -0.36 0.26 -1.23
CA GLU A 39 0.31 1.43 -0.69
C GLU A 39 -0.33 2.69 -1.29
N LEU A 40 -0.81 3.60 -0.44
CA LEU A 40 -1.41 4.89 -0.81
C LEU A 40 -0.35 5.99 -0.94
N SER A 41 0.78 5.82 -0.26
CA SER A 41 1.99 6.65 -0.39
C SER A 41 3.19 5.87 0.12
N LYS A 42 4.40 6.43 -0.02
CA LYS A 42 5.65 5.93 0.60
C LYS A 42 5.54 5.60 2.09
N ASN A 43 4.57 6.19 2.81
CA ASN A 43 4.34 5.95 4.23
C ASN A 43 2.87 5.71 4.60
N ARG A 44 1.98 5.37 3.66
CA ARG A 44 0.56 5.06 3.96
C ARG A 44 0.12 3.79 3.25
N ARG A 45 -0.59 2.91 3.95
CA ARG A 45 -1.01 1.59 3.46
C ARG A 45 -2.47 1.30 3.80
N VAL A 46 -3.10 0.47 2.98
CA VAL A 46 -4.35 -0.23 3.30
C VAL A 46 -4.02 -1.70 3.56
N MET A 47 -4.50 -2.22 4.68
CA MET A 47 -4.26 -3.60 5.11
C MET A 47 -5.56 -4.24 5.59
N VAL A 48 -5.74 -5.54 5.37
CA VAL A 48 -6.78 -6.34 6.05
C VAL A 48 -6.11 -7.11 7.17
N ARG A 49 -6.65 -7.05 8.38
CA ARG A 49 -6.02 -7.72 9.53
C ARG A 49 -6.99 -8.24 10.59
N ASN A 50 -6.53 -9.20 11.38
CA ASN A 50 -7.19 -9.67 12.59
C ASN A 50 -6.78 -8.79 13.79
N TRP A 51 -7.70 -8.00 14.32
CA TRP A 51 -7.52 -7.25 15.56
C TRP A 51 -8.47 -7.78 16.64
N GLN A 52 -7.91 -8.39 17.69
CA GLN A 52 -8.66 -8.93 18.84
C GLN A 52 -9.80 -9.90 18.44
N GLY A 53 -9.55 -10.75 17.43
CA GLY A 53 -10.53 -11.72 16.92
C GLY A 53 -11.54 -11.12 15.93
N LYS A 54 -11.33 -9.89 15.45
CA LYS A 54 -12.19 -9.22 14.46
C LYS A 54 -11.39 -8.83 13.23
N ILE A 55 -11.90 -9.15 12.05
CA ILE A 55 -11.32 -8.67 10.79
C ILE A 55 -11.65 -7.18 10.63
N VAL A 56 -10.62 -6.38 10.36
CA VAL A 56 -10.71 -4.93 10.12
C VAL A 56 -9.90 -4.52 8.89
N VAL A 57 -10.34 -3.45 8.23
CA VAL A 57 -9.57 -2.76 7.17
C VAL A 57 -8.83 -1.60 7.82
N ASP A 58 -7.51 -1.69 7.95
CA ASP A 58 -6.67 -0.64 8.53
C ASP A 58 -6.06 0.24 7.44
N ILE A 59 -6.36 1.54 7.51
CA ILE A 59 -5.84 2.58 6.61
C ILE A 59 -4.93 3.47 7.44
N ARG A 60 -3.61 3.33 7.31
CA ARG A 60 -2.66 3.84 8.31
C ARG A 60 -1.39 4.48 7.73
N GLU A 61 -0.96 5.55 8.39
CA GLU A 61 0.34 6.17 8.20
C GLU A 61 1.40 5.48 9.07
N PHE A 62 2.53 5.12 8.46
CA PHE A 62 3.69 4.51 9.12
C PHE A 62 4.82 5.53 9.28
N TYR A 63 5.71 5.27 10.23
CA TYR A 63 6.94 6.03 10.44
C TYR A 63 8.11 5.08 10.67
N VAL A 64 9.32 5.50 10.28
CA VAL A 64 10.53 4.71 10.53
C VAL A 64 11.05 4.98 11.94
N LYS A 65 11.32 3.91 12.70
CA LYS A 65 12.03 3.96 13.99
C LYS A 65 13.04 2.83 14.02
N ASP A 66 14.29 3.12 14.38
CA ASP A 66 15.38 2.14 14.50
C ASP A 66 15.54 1.26 13.23
N GLY A 67 15.32 1.85 12.06
CA GLY A 67 15.34 1.18 10.74
C GLY A 67 14.07 0.39 10.38
N LYS A 68 13.13 0.19 11.31
CA LYS A 68 11.87 -0.56 11.10
C LYS A 68 10.69 0.37 10.80
N GLN A 69 9.73 -0.11 10.00
CA GLN A 69 8.44 0.55 9.82
C GLN A 69 7.56 0.30 11.04
N MET A 70 7.00 1.35 11.63
CA MET A 70 6.13 1.29 12.81
C MET A 70 4.77 1.93 12.50
N PRO A 71 3.65 1.34 12.95
CA PRO A 71 2.32 1.93 12.74
C PRO A 71 2.18 3.24 13.52
N GLY A 72 1.80 4.31 12.81
CA GLY A 72 1.64 5.64 13.36
C GLY A 72 0.25 5.92 13.94
N LYS A 73 0.14 7.04 14.67
CA LYS A 73 -1.12 7.52 15.28
C LYS A 73 -2.16 7.96 14.25
N LYS A 74 -1.75 8.40 13.05
CA LYS A 74 -2.68 8.79 11.98
C LYS A 74 -3.14 7.53 11.22
N GLY A 75 -4.43 7.22 11.29
CA GLY A 75 -5.03 6.10 10.60
C GLY A 75 -6.18 5.45 11.36
N ILE A 76 -7.06 4.77 10.65
CA ILE A 76 -8.29 4.18 11.16
C ILE A 76 -8.35 2.68 10.83
N SER A 77 -8.76 1.86 11.80
CA SER A 77 -9.19 0.48 11.55
C SER A 77 -10.71 0.46 11.45
N LEU A 78 -11.24 0.19 10.26
CA LEU A 78 -12.68 0.07 9.99
C LEU A 78 -13.14 -1.36 10.27
N SER A 79 -14.28 -1.52 10.97
CA SER A 79 -14.98 -2.82 11.00
C SER A 79 -15.52 -3.18 9.62
N LEU A 80 -15.87 -4.46 9.41
CA LEU A 80 -16.52 -4.89 8.17
C LEU A 80 -17.81 -4.09 7.88
N ASP A 81 -18.59 -3.76 8.91
CA ASP A 81 -19.81 -2.95 8.75
C ASP A 81 -19.49 -1.53 8.28
N GLN A 82 -18.48 -0.89 8.87
CA GLN A 82 -18.02 0.45 8.48
C GLN A 82 -17.40 0.46 7.08
N TRP A 83 -16.69 -0.62 6.70
CA TRP A 83 -16.15 -0.80 5.35
C TRP A 83 -17.27 -0.98 4.32
N ASN A 84 -18.30 -1.77 4.62
CA ASN A 84 -19.47 -1.93 3.76
C ASN A 84 -20.25 -0.63 3.60
N VAL A 85 -20.42 0.15 4.69
CA VAL A 85 -20.99 1.51 4.60
C VAL A 85 -20.13 2.42 3.72
N LEU A 86 -18.80 2.38 3.83
CA LEU A 86 -17.91 3.16 2.96
C LEU A 86 -18.08 2.77 1.48
N LEU A 87 -18.07 1.46 1.17
CA LEU A 87 -18.27 0.95 -0.19
C LEU A 87 -19.59 1.42 -0.81
N ASN A 88 -20.68 1.43 -0.03
CA ASN A 88 -22.00 1.86 -0.50
C ASN A 88 -22.10 3.34 -0.87
N HIS A 89 -21.13 4.19 -0.47
CA HIS A 89 -21.12 5.63 -0.75
C HIS A 89 -19.95 6.05 -1.66
N VAL A 90 -19.20 5.12 -2.27
CA VAL A 90 -18.04 5.45 -3.13
C VAL A 90 -18.42 6.39 -4.27
N GLU A 91 -19.55 6.17 -4.95
CA GLU A 91 -20.00 7.05 -6.04
C GLU A 91 -20.30 8.49 -5.57
N GLU A 92 -20.85 8.65 -4.37
CA GLU A 92 -21.11 9.97 -3.76
C GLU A 92 -19.80 10.66 -3.32
N ILE A 93 -18.85 9.88 -2.80
CA ILE A 93 -17.50 10.35 -2.43
C ILE A 93 -16.72 10.80 -3.67
N ASP A 94 -16.69 9.97 -4.72
CA ASP A 94 -15.99 10.29 -5.98
C ASP A 94 -16.60 11.52 -6.63
N LYS A 95 -17.93 11.66 -6.64
CA LYS A 95 -18.61 12.88 -7.08
C LYS A 95 -18.15 14.10 -6.27
N ALA A 96 -18.21 14.03 -4.93
CA ALA A 96 -17.83 15.13 -4.06
C ALA A 96 -16.35 15.51 -4.19
N VAL A 97 -15.45 14.54 -4.41
CA VAL A 97 -14.03 14.78 -4.70
C VAL A 97 -13.88 15.53 -6.01
N ASN A 98 -14.52 15.08 -7.09
CA ASN A 98 -14.44 15.73 -8.40
C ASN A 98 -14.97 17.18 -8.37
N GLU A 99 -16.10 17.42 -7.71
CA GLU A 99 -16.70 18.75 -7.53
C GLU A 99 -15.79 19.71 -6.73
N ASN A 100 -15.08 19.22 -5.70
CA ASN A 100 -14.16 20.06 -4.90
C ASN A 100 -12.74 20.18 -5.51
N SER A 101 -12.30 19.23 -6.34
CA SER A 101 -10.99 19.26 -7.00
C SER A 101 -10.92 20.19 -8.21
N SER A 102 -12.07 20.64 -8.71
CA SER A 102 -12.19 21.49 -9.91
C SER A 102 -12.25 23.00 -9.57
N GLY A 103 -11.66 23.39 -8.43
CA GLY A 103 -11.84 24.70 -7.79
C GLY A 103 -10.56 25.48 -7.45
N ASP A 104 -9.41 25.07 -7.99
CA ASP A 104 -8.09 25.72 -7.85
C ASP A 104 -7.51 26.01 -9.24
#